data_AF-A0A7Y5LVQ8-F1
#
_entry.id   AF-A0A7Y5LVQ8-F1
#
_cell.length_a   1.000
_cell.length_b   1.000
_cell.length_c   1.000
_cell.angle_alpha   90.00
_cell.angle_beta   90.00
_cell.angle_gamma   90.00
#
_symmetry.space_group_name_H-M   'P 1'
#
loop_
_entity.id
_entity.type
_entity.pdbx_description
1 polymer ?
#
loop_
_entity_poly.entity_id
_entity_poly.type
_entity_poly.pdbx_seq_one_letter_code
_entity_poly.pdbx_strand_id
1 'polypeptide(L)'
;MKRAAALLGAALAAGCAAAPPARLTVADVEAQVRAGRPVPDILHDIEASGSRFYLTVADVLLLRDAGAHDALIDRMLQSAWRPETIYVHGRPWDDPWDSGIWWRPISRPRRGR
;
A
#
# COMPACT_ATOMS: atom_id res chain seq x y z
N MET A 1 19.31 51.45 38.97
CA MET A 1 19.02 50.12 39.56
C MET A 1 17.97 49.42 38.72
N LYS A 2 18.24 48.16 38.35
CA LYS A 2 17.35 47.05 37.93
C LYS A 2 16.47 47.25 36.67
N ARG A 3 17.03 46.85 35.52
CA ARG A 3 16.27 46.40 34.33
C ARG A 3 15.64 45.05 34.69
N ALA A 4 14.31 44.97 34.76
CA ALA A 4 13.60 43.73 35.02
C ALA A 4 13.56 42.87 33.76
N ALA A 5 14.05 41.64 33.91
CA ALA A 5 14.03 40.59 32.93
C ALA A 5 12.59 40.17 32.59
N ALA A 6 12.29 40.05 31.30
CA ALA A 6 11.17 39.23 30.83
C ALA A 6 11.77 38.05 30.06
N LEU A 7 11.93 36.97 30.81
CA LEU A 7 12.33 35.64 30.41
C LEU A 7 11.31 35.02 29.44
N LEU A 8 11.85 34.14 28.58
CA LEU A 8 11.23 32.90 28.10
C LEU A 8 9.85 32.99 27.45
N GLY A 9 9.87 32.97 26.11
CA GLY A 9 8.76 32.47 25.30
C GLY A 9 9.27 31.41 24.32
N ALA A 10 9.84 30.32 24.85
CA ALA A 10 10.17 29.13 24.06
C ALA A 10 8.84 28.48 23.61
N ALA A 11 8.30 28.94 22.49
CA ALA A 11 7.16 28.31 21.85
C ALA A 11 7.57 26.90 21.43
N LEU A 12 6.87 25.92 22.01
CA LEU A 12 7.04 24.50 21.78
C LEU A 12 7.07 24.20 20.28
N ALA A 13 8.26 23.88 19.77
CA ALA A 13 8.39 23.01 18.61
C ALA A 13 8.05 21.58 19.04
N ALA A 14 6.79 21.35 19.43
CA ALA A 14 6.21 20.02 19.50
C ALA A 14 6.04 19.55 18.05
N GLY A 15 7.15 19.12 17.44
CA GLY A 15 7.09 18.34 16.23
C GLY A 15 6.29 17.09 16.55
N CYS A 16 5.02 17.05 16.13
CA CYS A 16 4.27 15.82 16.00
C CYS A 16 5.12 14.90 15.13
N ALA A 17 5.84 13.97 15.76
CA ALA A 17 6.28 12.77 15.10
C ALA A 17 4.99 12.06 14.69
N ALA A 18 4.55 12.26 13.44
CA ALA A 18 3.48 11.49 12.86
C ALA A 18 3.87 10.02 13.05
N ALA A 19 3.12 9.31 13.90
CA ALA A 19 3.37 7.90 14.12
C ALA A 19 3.37 7.22 12.75
N PRO A 20 4.34 6.33 12.47
CA PRO A 20 4.36 5.62 11.20
C PRO A 20 3.00 4.95 10.99
N PRO A 21 2.46 4.96 9.77
CA PRO A 21 1.16 4.37 9.49
C PRO A 21 1.15 2.93 10.01
N ALA A 22 0.11 2.59 10.78
CA ALA A 22 -0.04 1.25 11.30
C ALA A 22 -0.12 0.28 10.12
N ARG A 23 0.77 -0.73 10.10
CA ARG A 23 0.70 -1.77 9.06
C ARG A 23 -0.56 -2.59 9.30
N LEU A 24 -1.36 -2.73 8.26
CA LEU A 24 -2.51 -3.61 8.23
C LEU A 24 -2.06 -5.06 8.05
N THR A 25 -2.73 -5.96 8.76
CA THR A 25 -2.59 -7.40 8.64
C THR A 25 -3.76 -8.00 7.86
N VAL A 26 -3.64 -9.27 7.47
CA VAL A 26 -4.74 -10.00 6.81
C VAL A 26 -5.98 -10.07 7.70
N ALA A 27 -5.78 -10.27 9.02
CA ALA A 27 -6.87 -10.32 9.99
C ALA A 27 -7.59 -8.97 10.12
N ASP A 28 -6.87 -7.85 10.01
CA ASP A 28 -7.50 -6.52 10.01
C ASP A 28 -8.40 -6.34 8.80
N VAL A 29 -7.94 -6.75 7.61
CA VAL A 29 -8.75 -6.69 6.39
C VAL A 29 -9.95 -7.62 6.49
N GLU A 30 -9.77 -8.85 6.97
CA GLU A 30 -10.86 -9.79 7.23
C GLU A 30 -11.93 -9.16 8.15
N ALA A 31 -11.50 -8.55 9.26
CA ALA A 31 -12.41 -7.91 10.21
C ALA A 31 -13.18 -6.75 9.56
N GLN A 32 -12.53 -5.95 8.73
CA GLN A 32 -13.18 -4.86 7.99
C GLN A 32 -14.20 -5.37 6.98
N VAL A 33 -13.88 -6.45 6.26
CA VAL A 33 -14.80 -7.11 5.32
C VAL A 33 -16.01 -7.68 6.06
N ARG A 34 -15.80 -8.42 7.17
CA ARG A 34 -16.88 -8.96 8.00
C ARG A 34 -17.76 -7.88 8.63
N ALA A 35 -17.18 -6.73 8.94
CA ALA A 35 -17.91 -5.55 9.41
C ALA A 35 -18.76 -4.88 8.30
N GLY A 36 -18.70 -5.38 7.05
CA GLY A 36 -19.45 -4.84 5.92
C GLY A 36 -18.94 -3.49 5.45
N ARG A 37 -17.67 -3.16 5.73
CA ARG A 37 -17.11 -1.89 5.25
C ARG A 37 -17.08 -1.87 3.71
N PRO A 38 -17.31 -0.70 3.09
CA PRO A 38 -17.23 -0.58 1.64
C PRO A 38 -15.83 -0.96 1.14
N VAL A 39 -15.78 -1.79 0.08
CA VAL A 39 -14.52 -2.22 -0.55
C VAL A 39 -13.63 -1.03 -0.95
N PRO A 40 -14.14 0.08 -1.53
CA PRO A 40 -13.29 1.24 -1.85
C PRO A 40 -12.55 1.82 -0.64
N ASP A 41 -13.16 1.81 0.54
CA ASP A 41 -12.57 2.35 1.76
C ASP A 41 -11.46 1.43 2.28
N ILE A 42 -11.69 0.11 2.23
CA ILE A 42 -10.68 -0.89 2.60
C ILE A 42 -9.46 -0.80 1.68
N LEU A 43 -9.70 -0.62 0.37
CA LEU A 43 -8.62 -0.43 -0.60
C LEU A 43 -7.82 0.85 -0.32
N HIS A 44 -8.50 1.95 0.03
CA HIS A 44 -7.84 3.18 0.42
C HIS A 44 -6.96 2.99 1.67
N ASP A 45 -7.46 2.28 2.69
CA ASP A 45 -6.70 2.00 3.91
C ASP A 45 -5.47 1.12 3.63
N ILE A 46 -5.60 0.14 2.75
CA ILE A 46 -4.49 -0.70 2.28
C ILE A 46 -3.42 0.16 1.59
N GLU A 47 -3.81 1.04 0.67
CA GLU A 47 -2.89 1.95 -0.02
C GLU A 47 -2.20 2.91 0.94
N ALA A 48 -2.96 3.55 1.84
CA ALA A 48 -2.48 4.53 2.80
C ALA A 48 -1.53 3.90 3.84
N SER A 49 -1.77 2.64 4.22
CA SER A 49 -0.92 1.93 5.18
C SER A 49 0.45 1.54 4.63
N GLY A 50 0.60 1.47 3.30
CA GLY A 50 1.82 0.96 2.65
C GLY A 50 2.10 -0.52 2.97
N SER A 51 1.07 -1.27 3.40
CA SER A 51 1.24 -2.66 3.86
C SER A 51 1.45 -3.62 2.69
N ARG A 52 2.45 -4.50 2.82
CA ARG A 52 2.72 -5.58 1.87
C ARG A 52 2.14 -6.90 2.40
N PHE A 53 1.24 -7.52 1.64
CA PHE A 53 0.57 -8.77 2.04
C PHE A 53 1.12 -9.96 1.27
N TYR A 54 1.80 -10.87 1.97
CA TYR A 54 2.22 -12.15 1.40
C TYR A 54 1.15 -13.20 1.71
N LEU A 55 0.14 -13.31 0.85
CA LEU A 55 -1.00 -14.20 1.08
C LEU A 55 -0.66 -15.64 0.75
N THR A 56 -1.03 -16.55 1.67
CA THR A 56 -1.09 -17.99 1.40
C THR A 56 -2.44 -18.36 0.79
N VAL A 57 -2.58 -19.60 0.29
CA VAL A 57 -3.86 -20.12 -0.19
C VAL A 57 -4.92 -20.10 0.93
N ALA A 58 -4.53 -20.39 2.17
CA ALA A 58 -5.43 -20.36 3.31
C ALA A 58 -5.97 -18.95 3.58
N ASP A 59 -5.14 -17.92 3.45
CA ASP A 59 -5.54 -16.52 3.62
C ASP A 59 -6.55 -16.09 2.54
N VAL A 60 -6.32 -16.51 1.29
CA VAL A 60 -7.25 -16.22 0.19
C VAL A 60 -8.60 -16.87 0.43
N LEU A 61 -8.62 -18.12 0.88
CA LEU A 61 -9.87 -18.82 1.20
C LEU A 61 -10.60 -18.17 2.38
N LEU A 62 -9.86 -17.76 3.41
CA LEU A 62 -10.40 -17.06 4.58
C LEU A 62 -11.01 -15.70 4.20
N LEU A 63 -10.34 -14.92 3.36
CA LEU A 63 -10.87 -13.64 2.88
C LEU A 63 -12.12 -13.84 2.01
N ARG A 64 -12.13 -14.86 1.13
CA ARG A 64 -13.31 -15.20 0.33
C ARG A 64 -14.49 -15.61 1.19
N ASP A 65 -14.26 -16.45 2.20
CA ASP A 65 -15.29 -16.88 3.16
C ASP A 65 -15.86 -15.70 3.97
N ALA A 66 -14.99 -14.73 4.32
CA ALA A 66 -15.41 -13.48 4.93
C ALA A 66 -16.24 -12.57 3.99
N GLY A 67 -16.33 -12.88 2.69
CA GLY A 67 -17.07 -12.10 1.70
C GLY A 67 -16.23 -11.09 0.92
N ALA A 68 -14.90 -11.17 1.00
CA ALA A 68 -14.02 -10.28 0.27
C ALA A 68 -14.18 -10.48 -1.24
N HIS A 69 -14.31 -9.38 -1.98
CA HIS A 69 -14.35 -9.42 -3.44
C HIS A 69 -12.98 -9.73 -4.03
N ASP A 70 -12.96 -10.41 -5.18
CA ASP A 70 -11.74 -10.77 -5.91
C ASP A 70 -10.82 -9.56 -6.16
N ALA A 71 -11.39 -8.41 -6.51
CA ALA A 71 -10.64 -7.17 -6.70
C ALA A 71 -9.85 -6.71 -5.45
N LEU A 72 -10.37 -6.96 -4.24
CA LEU A 72 -9.69 -6.65 -2.98
C LEU A 72 -8.53 -7.62 -2.74
N ILE A 73 -8.78 -8.92 -2.94
CA ILE A 73 -7.77 -9.97 -2.78
C ILE A 73 -6.63 -9.77 -3.78
N ASP A 74 -6.96 -9.46 -5.04
CA ASP A 74 -5.99 -9.15 -6.09
C ASP A 74 -5.16 -7.93 -5.70
N ARG A 75 -5.77 -6.89 -5.13
CA ARG A 75 -5.00 -5.72 -4.68
C ARG A 75 -4.05 -6.05 -3.54
N MET A 76 -4.47 -6.88 -2.58
CA MET A 76 -3.59 -7.34 -1.50
C MET A 76 -2.42 -8.16 -2.05
N LEU A 77 -2.68 -9.06 -3.01
CA LEU A 77 -1.62 -9.81 -3.71
C LEU A 77 -0.65 -8.88 -4.43
N GLN A 78 -1.15 -7.85 -5.12
CA GLN A 78 -0.31 -6.87 -5.81
C GLN A 78 0.57 -6.07 -4.86
N SER A 79 0.17 -5.85 -3.61
CA SER A 79 0.96 -5.08 -2.65
C SER A 79 2.26 -5.77 -2.24
N ALA A 80 2.34 -7.12 -2.32
CA ALA A 80 3.58 -7.86 -2.14
C ALA A 80 4.65 -7.47 -3.18
N TRP A 81 4.22 -7.10 -4.38
CA TRP A 81 5.07 -6.87 -5.54
C TRP A 81 5.30 -5.38 -5.84
N ARG A 82 4.93 -4.47 -4.94
CA ARG A 82 5.26 -3.05 -5.08
C ARG A 82 6.66 -2.77 -4.52
N PRO A 83 7.71 -2.72 -5.35
CA PRO A 83 8.97 -2.16 -4.92
C PRO A 83 8.75 -0.66 -4.67
N GLU A 84 9.12 -0.17 -3.49
CA GLU A 84 8.92 1.24 -3.09
C GLU A 84 9.58 2.24 -4.05
N THR A 85 10.53 1.82 -4.88
CA THR A 85 11.04 2.61 -6.00
C THR A 85 11.81 1.71 -6.97
N ILE A 86 11.27 1.40 -8.15
CA ILE A 86 12.11 1.02 -9.29
C ILE A 86 11.89 2.05 -10.39
N TYR A 87 12.89 2.91 -10.60
CA TYR A 87 13.01 3.68 -11.83
C TYR A 87 13.53 2.74 -12.92
N VAL A 88 12.63 2.08 -13.64
CA VAL A 88 13.02 1.35 -14.86
C VAL A 88 13.11 2.37 -15.99
N HIS A 89 14.34 2.68 -16.42
CA HIS A 89 14.60 3.48 -17.62
C HIS A 89 13.97 4.89 -17.65
N GLY A 90 13.92 5.58 -16.51
CA GLY A 90 13.50 7.00 -16.45
C GLY A 90 12.00 7.25 -16.68
N ARG A 91 11.16 6.21 -16.64
CA ARG A 91 9.70 6.33 -16.54
C ARG A 91 9.25 5.97 -15.12
N PRO A 92 8.13 6.52 -14.63
CA PRO A 92 7.42 5.92 -13.50
C PRO A 92 7.20 4.44 -13.80
N TRP A 93 7.28 3.59 -12.78
CA TRP A 93 6.87 2.19 -12.93
C TRP A 93 5.38 2.17 -13.32
N ASP A 94 5.12 1.93 -14.61
CA ASP A 94 3.79 1.60 -15.09
C ASP A 94 3.44 0.23 -14.51
N ASP A 95 2.28 0.13 -13.85
CA ASP A 95 1.81 -1.12 -13.25
C ASP A 95 1.89 -2.25 -14.31
N PRO A 96 2.58 -3.37 -14.05
CA PRO A 96 2.72 -4.48 -14.99
C PRO A 96 1.36 -5.00 -15.47
N TRP A 97 0.33 -4.85 -14.64
CA TRP A 97 -1.03 -5.33 -14.90
C TRP A 97 -1.85 -4.35 -15.73
N ASP A 98 -1.56 -3.04 -15.64
CA ASP A 98 -2.21 -1.95 -16.39
C ASP A 98 -1.54 -1.69 -17.76
N SER A 99 -0.27 -2.07 -17.88
CA SER A 99 0.54 -1.92 -19.11
C SER A 99 0.32 -3.01 -20.16
N GLY A 100 -0.51 -4.02 -19.88
CA GLY A 100 -0.79 -5.13 -20.82
C GLY A 100 0.43 -5.99 -21.15
N ILE A 101 1.48 -5.93 -20.33
CA ILE A 101 2.76 -6.62 -20.57
C ILE A 101 2.62 -8.14 -20.43
N TRP A 102 1.65 -8.62 -19.65
CA TRP A 102 1.45 -10.04 -19.34
C TRP A 102 0.76 -10.87 -20.42
N TRP A 103 0.07 -10.25 -21.40
CA TRP A 103 -0.51 -10.95 -22.55
C TRP A 103 0.28 -10.79 -23.85
N ARG A 104 1.35 -9.97 -23.87
CA ARG A 104 2.21 -9.90 -25.05
C ARG A 104 2.96 -11.23 -25.15
N PRO A 105 2.78 -12.02 -26.23
CA PRO A 105 3.64 -13.16 -26.46
C PRO A 105 5.07 -12.61 -26.48
N ILE A 106 6.00 -13.27 -25.80
CA ILE A 106 7.42 -12.94 -25.88
C ILE A 106 7.81 -13.03 -27.35
N SER A 107 7.75 -11.91 -28.06
CA SER A 107 8.13 -11.82 -29.46
C SER A 107 9.58 -12.26 -29.52
N ARG A 108 9.83 -13.47 -30.02
CA ARG A 108 11.18 -13.98 -30.23
C ARG A 108 12.01 -12.87 -30.91
N PRO A 109 13.28 -12.67 -30.50
CA PRO A 109 14.11 -11.65 -31.12
C PRO A 109 14.11 -11.88 -32.64
N ARG A 110 13.68 -10.84 -33.37
CA ARG A 110 13.68 -10.82 -34.82
C ARG A 110 15.14 -10.98 -35.27
N ARG A 111 15.53 -12.21 -35.65
CA ARG A 111 16.84 -12.45 -36.26
C ARG A 111 16.96 -11.50 -37.45
N GLY A 112 18.02 -10.71 -37.41
CA GLY A 112 18.32 -9.69 -38.41
C GLY A 112 18.39 -10.25 -39.83
N ARG A 113 18.19 -9.33 -40.76
CA ARG A 113 18.83 -9.33 -42.08
C ARG A 113 19.33 -7.93 -42.33
#